data_AF-A0A328U6P0-F1
#
_entry.id   AF-A0A328U6P0-F1
#
_cell.length_a   1.000
_cell.length_b   1.000
_cell.length_c   1.000
_cell.angle_alpha   90.00
_cell.angle_beta   90.00
_cell.angle_gamma   90.00
#
_symmetry.space_group_name_H-M   'P 1'
#
loop_
_entity.id
_entity.type
_entity.pdbx_description
1 polymer ?
#
loop_
_entity_poly.entity_id
_entity_poly.type
_entity_poly.pdbx_seq_one_letter_code
_entity_poly.pdbx_strand_id
1 'polypeptide(L)'
;MTFALADMMLYSMWAVLGFMGLNFLFDFFKMLKSGSFSTDFVMGYLKDMVLIVLPLFMFANMQSLDNTGWIILTAYYIGAVAAVVKYLMDLKGKM
;
A
#
# COMPACT_ATOMS: atom_id res chain seq x y z
N MET A 1 -5.41 -14.72 -17.40
CA MET A 1 -5.33 -14.84 -15.93
C MET A 1 -6.07 -13.67 -15.34
N THR A 2 -7.22 -13.88 -14.73
CA THR A 2 -7.92 -12.79 -14.04
C THR A 2 -7.09 -12.49 -12.79
N PHE A 3 -6.58 -11.26 -12.65
CA PHE A 3 -5.97 -10.86 -11.39
C PHE A 3 -6.97 -11.11 -10.26
N ALA A 4 -6.55 -11.77 -9.18
CA ALA A 4 -7.42 -12.15 -8.05
C ALA A 4 -8.07 -10.95 -7.32
N LEU A 5 -7.73 -9.72 -7.72
CA LEU A 5 -8.38 -8.50 -7.27
C LEU A 5 -9.66 -8.28 -8.09
N ALA A 6 -10.77 -8.88 -7.63
CA ALA A 6 -12.09 -8.55 -8.13
C ALA A 6 -12.71 -7.41 -7.31
N ASP A 7 -13.50 -6.58 -7.97
CA ASP A 7 -14.40 -5.59 -7.35
C ASP A 7 -13.75 -4.69 -6.29
N MET A 8 -14.26 -4.73 -5.07
CA MET A 8 -13.86 -3.84 -3.97
C MET A 8 -12.42 -4.03 -3.52
N MET A 9 -11.84 -5.23 -3.73
CA MET A 9 -10.43 -5.47 -3.43
C MET A 9 -9.52 -4.71 -4.40
N LEU A 10 -9.93 -4.59 -5.67
CA LEU A 10 -9.17 -3.78 -6.63
C LEU A 10 -9.15 -2.30 -6.20
N TYR A 11 -10.31 -1.75 -5.83
CA TYR A 11 -10.41 -0.36 -5.41
C TYR A 11 -9.64 -0.05 -4.14
N SER A 12 -9.63 -0.97 -3.15
CA SER A 12 -8.81 -0.79 -1.96
C SER A 12 -7.32 -0.86 -2.26
N MET A 13 -6.89 -1.74 -3.18
CA MET A 13 -5.49 -1.77 -3.61
C MET A 13 -5.08 -0.46 -4.32
N TRP A 14 -5.98 0.09 -5.15
CA TRP A 14 -5.76 1.39 -5.78
C TRP A 14 -5.64 2.51 -4.75
N ALA A 15 -6.45 2.49 -3.69
CA ALA A 15 -6.33 3.45 -2.60
C ALA A 15 -4.96 3.33 -1.91
N VAL A 16 -4.54 2.11 -1.53
CA VAL A 16 -3.24 1.86 -0.89
C VAL A 16 -2.09 2.37 -1.76
N LEU A 17 -2.06 1.97 -3.03
CA LEU A 17 -1.03 2.39 -3.98
C LEU A 17 -1.08 3.90 -4.25
N GLY A 18 -2.27 4.48 -4.32
CA GLY A 18 -2.48 5.91 -4.51
C GLY A 18 -1.90 6.74 -3.36
N PHE A 19 -2.25 6.42 -2.11
CA PHE A 19 -1.72 7.14 -0.94
C PHE A 19 -0.22 6.92 -0.74
N MET A 20 0.26 5.68 -0.96
CA MET A 20 1.69 5.37 -0.92
C MET A 20 2.45 6.17 -1.98
N GLY A 21 1.93 6.24 -3.21
CA GLY A 21 2.50 7.02 -4.31
C GLY A 21 2.50 8.52 -4.05
N LEU A 22 1.40 9.08 -3.53
CA LEU A 22 1.33 10.49 -3.15
C LEU A 22 2.35 10.85 -2.07
N ASN A 23 2.51 9.99 -1.05
CA ASN A 23 3.50 10.19 0.00
C ASN A 23 4.94 10.22 -0.57
N PHE A 24 5.24 9.28 -1.47
CA PHE A 24 6.52 9.24 -2.17
C PHE A 24 6.75 10.50 -3.02
N LEU A 25 5.79 10.93 -3.83
CA LEU A 25 5.93 12.12 -4.67
C LEU A 25 6.18 13.38 -3.84
N PHE A 26 5.48 13.51 -2.71
CA PHE A 26 5.64 14.65 -1.82
C PHE A 26 7.04 14.72 -1.19
N ASP A 27 7.52 13.59 -0.67
CA ASP A 27 8.88 13.49 -0.12
C ASP A 27 9.94 13.71 -1.19
N PHE A 28 9.77 13.08 -2.35
CA PHE A 28 10.68 13.22 -3.47
C PHE A 28 10.81 14.68 -3.91
N PHE A 29 9.67 15.39 -4.02
CA PHE A 29 9.67 16.81 -4.35
C PHE A 29 10.38 17.68 -3.30
N LYS A 30 10.18 17.39 -2.00
CA LYS A 30 10.90 18.07 -0.92
C LYS A 30 12.41 17.81 -1.00
N MET A 31 12.82 16.56 -1.19
CA MET A 31 14.23 16.18 -1.30
C MET A 31 14.92 16.80 -2.53
N LEU A 32 14.20 16.92 -3.64
CA LEU A 32 14.69 17.63 -4.83
C LEU A 32 14.90 19.12 -4.54
N LYS A 33 13.97 19.77 -3.82
CA LYS A 33 14.11 21.18 -3.44
C LYS A 33 15.25 21.43 -2.46
N SER A 34 15.52 20.51 -1.53
CA SER A 34 16.63 20.61 -0.57
C SER A 34 17.97 20.12 -1.13
N GLY A 35 18.00 19.54 -2.34
CA GLY A 35 19.21 18.95 -2.93
C GLY A 35 19.74 17.72 -2.19
N SER A 36 18.94 17.13 -1.29
CA SER A 36 19.36 16.05 -0.38
C SER A 36 18.90 14.67 -0.87
N PHE A 37 18.93 14.44 -2.18
CA PHE A 37 18.53 13.16 -2.75
C PHE A 37 19.42 12.02 -2.24
N SER A 38 18.81 10.90 -1.83
CA SER A 38 19.52 9.71 -1.37
C SER A 38 18.90 8.46 -2.00
N THR A 39 19.74 7.48 -2.35
CA THR A 39 19.30 6.16 -2.80
C THR A 39 18.53 5.41 -1.72
N ASP A 40 18.81 5.68 -0.44
CA ASP A 40 18.12 5.04 0.69
C ASP A 40 16.64 5.40 0.74
N PHE A 41 16.26 6.58 0.24
CA PHE A 41 14.87 6.97 0.12
C PHE A 41 14.11 6.07 -0.85
N VAL A 42 14.67 5.83 -2.04
CA VAL A 42 14.07 4.96 -3.06
C VAL A 42 14.02 3.51 -2.55
N MET A 43 15.09 3.04 -1.92
CA MET A 43 15.14 1.68 -1.36
C MET A 43 14.13 1.50 -0.21
N GLY A 44 13.95 2.52 0.63
CA GLY A 44 12.92 2.54 1.67
C GLY A 44 11.52 2.43 1.09
N TYR A 45 11.22 3.20 0.04
CA TYR A 45 9.94 3.12 -0.66
C TYR A 45 9.67 1.75 -1.28
N LEU A 46 10.65 1.17 -1.99
CA LEU A 46 10.49 -0.16 -2.60
C LEU A 46 10.29 -1.24 -1.55
N LYS A 47 11.00 -1.16 -0.42
CA LYS A 47 10.82 -2.08 0.71
C LYS A 47 9.40 -1.97 1.28
N ASP A 48 8.91 -0.76 1.49
CA ASP A 48 7.55 -0.52 1.96
C ASP A 48 6.50 -1.06 0.97
N MET A 49 6.74 -0.88 -0.34
CA MET A 49 5.89 -1.43 -1.39
C MET A 49 5.82 -2.96 -1.27
N VAL A 50 6.96 -3.64 -1.15
CA VAL A 50 6.96 -5.10 -0.95
C VAL A 50 6.28 -5.49 0.36
N LEU A 51 6.62 -4.86 1.48
CA LEU A 51 6.14 -5.26 2.80
C LEU A 51 4.66 -4.97 3.05
N ILE A 52 4.05 -4.05 2.30
CA ILE A 52 2.63 -3.69 2.47
C ILE A 52 1.79 -4.29 1.35
N VAL A 53 2.24 -4.15 0.09
CA VAL A 53 1.46 -4.55 -1.07
C VAL A 53 1.50 -6.07 -1.24
N LEU A 54 2.66 -6.72 -1.05
CA LEU A 54 2.76 -8.18 -1.23
C LEU A 54 1.85 -8.96 -0.28
N PRO A 55 1.79 -8.67 1.05
CA PRO A 55 0.85 -9.36 1.93
C PRO A 55 -0.61 -9.19 1.52
N LEU A 56 -1.00 -7.99 1.08
CA LEU A 56 -2.36 -7.74 0.58
C LEU A 56 -2.65 -8.56 -0.69
N PHE A 57 -1.68 -8.66 -1.60
CA PHE A 57 -1.78 -9.54 -2.76
C PHE A 57 -1.87 -11.02 -2.35
N MET A 58 -1.12 -11.45 -1.35
CA MET A 58 -1.21 -12.83 -0.84
C MET A 58 -2.61 -13.11 -0.30
N PHE A 59 -3.17 -12.23 0.53
CA PHE A 59 -4.56 -12.39 1.01
C PHE A 59 -5.58 -12.42 -0.12
N ALA A 60 -5.39 -11.65 -1.19
CA ALA A 60 -6.25 -11.70 -2.37
C ALA A 60 -6.18 -13.05 -3.10
N ASN A 61 -5.00 -13.66 -3.20
CA ASN A 61 -4.81 -14.94 -3.90
C ASN A 61 -5.08 -16.17 -3.03
N MET A 62 -5.07 -16.01 -1.70
CA MET A 62 -5.32 -17.09 -0.74
C MET A 62 -6.79 -17.26 -0.37
N GLN A 63 -7.71 -16.49 -0.95
CA GLN A 63 -9.15 -16.57 -0.65
C GLN A 63 -9.70 -18.01 -0.79
N SER A 64 -9.20 -18.80 -1.75
CA SER A 64 -9.62 -20.20 -1.92
C SER A 64 -9.25 -21.12 -0.77
N LEU A 65 -8.33 -20.70 0.12
CA LEU A 65 -7.95 -21.44 1.32
C LEU A 65 -8.91 -21.17 2.49
N ASP A 66 -9.76 -20.16 2.39
CA ASP A 66 -10.72 -19.79 3.42
C ASP A 66 -12.08 -20.47 3.20
N ASN A 67 -12.28 -21.61 3.86
CA ASN A 67 -13.57 -22.31 3.84
C ASN A 67 -14.70 -21.52 4.54
N THR A 68 -14.39 -20.50 5.34
CA THR A 68 -15.39 -19.64 5.99
C THR A 68 -15.85 -18.49 5.09
N GLY A 69 -15.03 -18.13 4.09
CA GLY A 69 -15.33 -17.09 3.10
C GLY A 69 -15.20 -15.64 3.60
N TRP A 70 -14.83 -15.40 4.86
CA TRP A 70 -14.79 -14.03 5.41
C TRP A 70 -13.50 -13.68 6.17
N ILE A 71 -12.74 -14.65 6.67
CA ILE A 71 -11.55 -14.41 7.51
C ILE A 71 -10.45 -13.73 6.68
N ILE A 72 -10.07 -14.31 5.54
CA ILE A 72 -9.00 -13.75 4.71
C ILE A 72 -9.44 -12.44 4.07
N LEU A 73 -10.72 -12.34 3.68
CA LEU A 73 -11.32 -11.10 3.17
C LEU A 73 -11.26 -9.96 4.21
N THR A 74 -11.56 -10.27 5.47
CA THR A 74 -11.51 -9.30 6.56
C THR A 74 -10.07 -8.87 6.84
N ALA A 75 -9.14 -9.82 6.90
CA ALA A 75 -7.71 -9.53 7.07
C ALA A 75 -7.18 -8.62 5.95
N TYR A 76 -7.61 -8.86 4.71
CA TYR A 76 -7.27 -8.02 3.57
C TYR A 76 -7.77 -6.57 3.75
N TYR A 77 -9.05 -6.37 4.07
CA TYR A 77 -9.59 -5.02 4.22
C TYR A 77 -9.03 -4.27 5.44
N ILE A 78 -8.81 -4.96 6.55
CA ILE A 78 -8.14 -4.37 7.73
C ILE A 78 -6.72 -3.92 7.35
N GLY A 79 -5.97 -4.78 6.66
CA GLY A 79 -4.63 -4.43 6.18
C GLY A 79 -4.63 -3.25 5.21
N ALA A 80 -5.59 -3.21 4.27
CA ALA A 80 -5.70 -2.13 3.31
C ALA A 80 -6.05 -0.79 3.99
N VAL A 81 -7.01 -0.78 4.91
CA VAL A 81 -7.37 0.42 5.69
C VAL A 81 -6.19 0.88 6.54
N ALA A 82 -5.50 -0.03 7.21
CA ALA A 82 -4.31 0.29 8.00
C ALA A 82 -3.21 0.94 7.16
N ALA A 83 -2.96 0.41 5.96
CA ALA A 83 -2.00 0.98 5.02
C ALA A 83 -2.41 2.39 4.55
N VAL A 84 -3.68 2.60 4.19
CA VAL A 84 -4.20 3.92 3.80
C VAL A 84 -4.06 4.92 4.95
N VAL A 85 -4.49 4.55 6.16
CA VAL A 85 -4.41 5.42 7.34
C VAL A 85 -2.96 5.78 7.67
N LYS A 86 -2.03 4.82 7.60
CA LYS A 86 -0.58 5.08 7.76
C LYS A 86 -0.12 6.18 6.80
N TYR A 87 -0.37 6.02 5.50
CA TYR A 87 0.11 6.99 4.51
C TYR A 87 -0.60 8.34 4.58
N LEU A 88 -1.87 8.36 4.98
CA LEU A 88 -2.59 9.61 5.27
C LEU A 88 -1.99 10.36 6.46
N MET A 89 -1.66 9.64 7.55
CA MET A 89 -1.02 10.23 8.72
C MET A 89 0.38 10.75 8.38
N ASP A 90 1.17 10.00 7.62
CA ASP A 90 2.50 10.42 7.17
C ASP A 90 2.40 11.70 6.33
N LEU A 91 1.47 11.75 5.38
CA LEU A 91 1.21 12.95 4.57
C LEU A 91 0.81 14.14 5.44
N LYS A 92 -0.10 13.93 6.41
CA LYS A 92 -0.56 14.99 7.33
C LYS A 92 0.57 15.51 8.21
N GLY A 93 1.48 14.67 8.67
CA GLY A 93 2.64 15.09 9.47
C GLY A 93 3.69 15.87 8.66
N LYS A 94 3.60 15.83 7.32
CA LYS A 94 4.54 16.50 6.42
C LYS A 94 3.99 17.81 5.85
N MET A 95 2.69 18.07 5.93
CA MET A 95 2.09 19.36 5.56
C MET A 95 2.34 20.38 6.67
#